data_AF-A0A3D5JT20-F1
#
_entry.id   AF-A0A3D5JT20-F1
#
_cell.length_a   1.000
_cell.length_b   1.000
_cell.length_c   1.000
_cell.angle_alpha   90.00
_cell.angle_beta   90.00
_cell.angle_gamma   90.00
#
_symmetry.space_group_name_H-M   'P 1'
#
loop_
_entity.id
_entity.type
_entity.pdbx_description
1 polymer ?
#
loop_
_entity_poly.entity_id
_entity_poly.type
_entity_poly.pdbx_seq_one_letter_code
_entity_poly.pdbx_strand_id
1 'polypeptide(L)'
;MSLDSHGPAPCDDADGHLVTAGPLTPPPDSAGTLADEKALRHSVAEDVQGMILATLVASLGLAIFAKGGLMIGGMAGLAFLAHYAFDWNFGLVFVLVNLPFYCVAVRRMGWEFTLKTFAAVTACGVLTDLLPRWADFAHMRPLYSALVGGALAGLGILFYIRHRASLGGIGILAVYLQRTRGWSAGKVQMSFDTLLMCVAFFVLSPSQVMYSAIGAVVLSLVLMFNHRPGRYMGV
;
A
#
# COMPACT_ATOMS: atom_id res chain seq x y z
N MET A 1 31.17 -28.94 -46.89
CA MET A 1 31.01 -29.66 -45.61
C MET A 1 32.43 -29.97 -45.17
N SER A 2 33.12 -29.15 -44.37
CA SER A 2 32.70 -28.41 -43.18
C SER A 2 33.43 -27.07 -43.08
N LEU A 3 32.75 -26.05 -42.54
CA LEU A 3 33.23 -24.68 -42.38
C LEU A 3 34.11 -24.56 -41.12
N ASP A 4 35.26 -23.90 -41.28
CA ASP A 4 36.04 -23.30 -40.21
C ASP A 4 35.18 -22.31 -39.42
N SER A 5 35.13 -22.45 -38.10
CA SER A 5 34.72 -21.39 -37.19
C SER A 5 35.79 -21.22 -36.13
N HIS A 6 36.62 -20.20 -36.34
CA HIS A 6 37.53 -19.67 -35.33
C HIS A 6 36.73 -19.32 -34.08
N GLY A 7 36.96 -20.06 -32.99
CA GLY A 7 36.58 -19.61 -31.65
C GLY A 7 37.37 -18.34 -31.27
N PRO A 8 36.81 -17.46 -30.44
CA PRO A 8 37.52 -16.26 -30.00
C PRO A 8 38.78 -16.66 -29.24
N ALA A 9 39.91 -16.02 -29.59
CA ALA A 9 41.16 -16.18 -28.87
C ALA A 9 40.94 -15.81 -27.39
N PRO A 10 41.49 -16.58 -26.43
CA PRO A 10 41.49 -16.17 -25.03
C PRO A 10 42.21 -14.82 -24.93
N CYS A 11 41.54 -13.81 -24.40
CA CYS A 11 42.23 -12.63 -23.89
C CYS A 11 42.98 -13.06 -22.64
N ASP A 12 44.30 -13.07 -22.73
CA ASP A 12 45.18 -13.14 -21.57
C ASP A 12 44.93 -11.88 -20.72
N ASP A 13 44.39 -12.05 -19.52
CA ASP A 13 44.60 -11.06 -18.48
C ASP A 13 46.11 -11.04 -18.17
N ALA A 14 46.67 -9.86 -17.95
CA ALA A 14 48.11 -9.61 -17.85
C ALA A 14 48.88 -10.40 -16.76
N ASP A 15 48.19 -11.28 -16.02
CA ASP A 15 48.68 -12.07 -14.90
C ASP A 15 48.58 -13.60 -15.12
N GLY A 16 48.21 -14.10 -16.31
CA GLY A 16 48.36 -15.52 -16.69
C GLY A 16 47.47 -16.53 -15.93
N HIS A 17 46.37 -16.08 -15.32
CA HIS A 17 45.43 -16.97 -14.64
C HIS A 17 44.32 -17.46 -15.59
N LEU A 18 44.26 -18.78 -15.81
CA LEU A 18 43.15 -19.44 -16.49
C LEU A 18 41.84 -19.23 -15.71
N VAL A 19 40.99 -18.32 -16.17
CA VAL A 19 39.62 -18.16 -15.68
C VAL A 19 38.80 -19.37 -16.15
N THR A 20 38.80 -20.42 -15.34
CA THR A 20 37.86 -21.54 -15.49
C THR A 20 36.58 -21.17 -14.74
N ALA A 21 35.43 -21.32 -15.41
CA ALA A 21 34.12 -21.18 -14.78
C ALA A 21 34.00 -22.24 -13.68
N GLY A 22 34.20 -21.82 -12.43
CA GLY A 22 34.02 -22.67 -11.25
C GLY A 22 32.57 -23.19 -11.13
N PRO A 23 32.30 -24.14 -10.22
CA PRO A 23 30.98 -24.73 -10.04
C PRO A 23 29.91 -23.64 -9.84
N LEU A 24 28.77 -23.75 -10.54
CA LEU A 24 27.61 -22.85 -10.43
C LEU A 24 26.91 -22.88 -9.05
N THR A 25 27.48 -23.58 -8.06
CA THR A 25 27.00 -23.57 -6.68
C THR A 25 27.68 -22.42 -5.94
N PRO A 26 26.91 -21.44 -5.43
CA PRO A 26 27.44 -20.47 -4.49
C PRO A 26 28.12 -21.20 -3.33
N PRO A 27 29.22 -20.67 -2.78
CA PRO A 27 29.85 -21.26 -1.62
C PRO A 27 28.84 -21.33 -0.44
N PRO A 28 28.98 -22.30 0.47
CA PRO A 28 27.97 -22.60 1.50
C PRO A 28 27.72 -21.46 2.50
N ASP A 29 28.54 -20.42 2.48
CA ASP A 29 28.44 -19.16 3.22
C ASP A 29 27.66 -18.06 2.48
N SER A 30 27.30 -18.26 1.21
CA SER A 30 26.40 -17.37 0.45
C SER A 30 24.92 -17.50 0.85
N ALA A 31 24.56 -18.51 1.64
CA ALA A 31 23.26 -18.57 2.30
C ALA A 31 23.30 -17.60 3.48
N GLY A 32 22.78 -16.39 3.29
CA GLY A 32 22.76 -15.30 4.29
C GLY A 32 22.61 -15.83 5.73
N THR A 33 23.51 -15.39 6.60
CA THR A 33 23.61 -15.90 7.97
C THR A 33 22.35 -15.58 8.80
N LEU A 34 22.11 -16.30 9.90
CA LEU A 34 21.06 -15.96 10.89
C LEU A 34 21.18 -14.52 11.43
N ALA A 35 22.37 -13.91 11.30
CA ALA A 35 22.60 -12.49 11.61
C ALA A 35 21.97 -11.56 10.56
N ASP A 36 21.95 -11.95 9.29
CA ASP A 36 21.27 -11.26 8.19
C ASP A 36 19.74 -11.31 8.37
N GLU A 37 19.19 -12.45 8.83
CA GLU A 37 17.78 -12.57 9.21
C GLU A 37 17.38 -11.66 10.39
N LYS A 38 18.31 -11.42 11.33
CA LYS A 38 18.10 -10.51 12.47
C LYS A 38 18.21 -9.05 12.05
N ALA A 39 19.12 -8.73 11.12
CA ALA A 39 19.27 -7.39 10.54
C ALA A 39 18.05 -6.95 9.71
N LEU A 40 17.25 -7.91 9.22
CA LEU A 40 16.00 -7.68 8.48
C LEU A 40 14.77 -7.45 9.38
N ARG A 41 14.89 -7.60 10.70
CA ARG A 41 13.78 -7.34 11.64
C ARG A 41 13.87 -5.91 12.15
N HIS A 42 12.90 -5.08 11.76
CA HIS A 42 12.79 -3.73 12.31
C HIS A 42 12.70 -3.78 13.83
N SER A 43 13.47 -2.92 14.50
CA SER A 43 13.35 -2.68 15.94
C SER A 43 11.97 -2.11 16.25
N VAL A 44 11.47 -2.31 17.47
CA VAL A 44 10.19 -1.74 17.92
C VAL A 44 10.17 -0.21 17.73
N ALA A 45 11.32 0.45 17.94
CA ALA A 45 11.45 1.89 17.72
C ALA A 45 11.29 2.28 16.24
N GLU A 46 11.89 1.51 15.33
CA GLU A 46 11.77 1.72 13.89
C GLU A 46 10.33 1.45 13.41
N ASP A 47 9.66 0.47 14.01
CA ASP A 47 8.27 0.13 13.72
C ASP A 47 7.32 1.26 14.14
N VAL A 48 7.48 1.78 15.35
CA VAL A 48 6.70 2.91 15.85
C VAL A 48 6.96 4.17 15.00
N GLN A 49 8.23 4.50 14.74
CA GLN A 49 8.58 5.65 13.91
C GLN A 49 7.99 5.52 12.51
N GLY A 50 8.11 4.34 11.89
CA GLY A 50 7.56 4.05 10.57
C GLY A 50 6.04 4.17 10.53
N MET A 51 5.34 3.67 11.54
CA MET A 51 3.89 3.83 11.66
C MET A 51 3.46 5.28 11.84
N ILE A 52 4.20 6.08 12.61
CA ILE A 52 3.91 7.52 12.77
C ILE A 52 4.06 8.23 11.42
N LEU A 53 5.17 8.01 10.71
CA LEU A 53 5.40 8.58 9.39
C LEU A 53 4.34 8.14 8.38
N ALA A 54 3.97 6.86 8.37
CA ALA A 54 2.88 6.34 7.55
C ALA A 54 1.57 7.07 7.82
N THR A 55 1.25 7.29 9.11
CA THR A 55 0.04 7.98 9.55
C THR A 55 0.03 9.43 9.10
N LEU A 56 1.13 10.17 9.28
CA LEU A 56 1.25 11.56 8.87
C LEU A 56 1.06 11.70 7.34
N VAL A 57 1.73 10.85 6.56
CA VAL A 57 1.68 10.91 5.10
C VAL A 57 0.31 10.49 4.57
N ALA A 58 -0.26 9.39 5.09
CA ALA A 58 -1.57 8.90 4.69
C ALA A 58 -2.69 9.90 5.03
N SER A 59 -2.71 10.41 6.27
CA SER A 59 -3.74 11.35 6.71
C SER A 59 -3.67 12.68 5.98
N LEU A 60 -2.46 13.16 5.63
CA LEU A 60 -2.31 14.33 4.76
C LEU A 60 -2.89 14.07 3.37
N GLY A 61 -2.57 12.92 2.77
CA GLY A 61 -3.16 12.53 1.48
C GLY A 61 -4.69 12.47 1.53
N LEU A 62 -5.25 11.86 2.58
CA LEU A 62 -6.69 11.77 2.81
C LEU A 62 -7.34 13.14 3.04
N ALA A 63 -6.72 14.01 3.82
CA ALA A 63 -7.23 15.37 4.06
C ALA A 63 -7.26 16.21 2.78
N ILE A 64 -6.25 16.05 1.91
CA ILE A 64 -6.20 16.69 0.59
C ILE A 64 -7.31 16.17 -0.34
N PHE A 65 -7.59 14.86 -0.32
CA PHE A 65 -8.75 14.29 -1.00
C PHE A 65 -10.06 14.88 -0.46
N ALA A 66 -10.21 14.94 0.86
CA ALA A 66 -11.39 15.49 1.53
C ALA A 66 -11.67 16.94 1.10
N LYS A 67 -10.62 17.77 1.05
CA LYS A 67 -10.72 19.17 0.59
C LYS A 67 -11.11 19.31 -0.88
N GLY A 68 -10.78 18.33 -1.72
CA GLY A 68 -11.23 18.28 -3.11
C GLY A 68 -12.66 17.74 -3.28
N GLY A 69 -13.32 17.31 -2.20
CA GLY A 69 -14.58 16.56 -2.25
C GLY A 69 -14.44 15.25 -3.02
N LEU A 70 -13.31 14.58 -2.84
CA LEU A 70 -12.94 13.37 -3.56
C LEU A 70 -12.89 12.18 -2.60
N MET A 71 -12.83 10.97 -3.15
CA MET A 71 -12.70 9.75 -2.37
C MET A 71 -11.69 8.77 -2.99
N ILE A 72 -11.22 7.82 -2.18
CA ILE A 72 -10.37 6.70 -2.61
C ILE A 72 -11.23 5.42 -2.70
N GLY A 73 -10.76 4.35 -3.32
CA GLY A 73 -11.36 3.02 -3.17
C GLY A 73 -11.27 2.45 -1.74
N GLY A 74 -11.86 1.27 -1.54
CA GLY A 74 -11.81 0.53 -0.28
C GLY A 74 -12.56 1.19 0.89
N MET A 75 -12.12 0.89 2.11
CA MET A 75 -12.82 1.33 3.33
C MET A 75 -12.73 2.84 3.57
N ALA A 76 -11.62 3.46 3.18
CA ALA A 76 -11.45 4.92 3.28
C ALA A 76 -12.46 5.63 2.37
N GLY A 77 -12.70 5.10 1.17
CA GLY A 77 -13.74 5.59 0.26
C GLY A 77 -15.14 5.52 0.84
N LEU A 78 -15.48 4.36 1.41
CA LEU A 78 -16.78 4.17 2.05
C LEU A 78 -16.96 5.14 3.23
N ALA A 79 -15.90 5.41 3.98
CA ALA A 79 -15.92 6.40 5.06
C ALA A 79 -16.11 7.84 4.53
N PHE A 80 -15.42 8.22 3.45
CA PHE A 80 -15.64 9.52 2.80
C PHE A 80 -17.06 9.67 2.28
N LEU A 81 -17.59 8.62 1.64
CA LEU A 81 -18.93 8.66 1.06
C LEU A 81 -19.99 8.85 2.14
N ALA A 82 -19.86 8.15 3.27
CA ALA A 82 -20.72 8.34 4.43
C ALA A 82 -20.54 9.72 5.08
N HIS A 83 -19.31 10.24 5.15
CA HIS A 83 -19.05 11.61 5.61
C HIS A 83 -19.77 12.63 4.71
N TYR A 84 -19.70 12.51 3.39
CA TYR A 84 -20.35 13.43 2.47
C TYR A 84 -21.89 13.29 2.41
N ALA A 85 -22.40 12.08 2.63
CA ALA A 85 -23.85 11.82 2.59
C ALA A 85 -24.57 12.20 3.88
N PHE A 86 -23.94 11.98 5.04
CA PHE A 86 -24.58 12.11 6.35
C PHE A 86 -23.96 13.19 7.25
N ASP A 87 -22.92 13.89 6.77
CA ASP A 87 -22.14 14.88 7.54
C ASP A 87 -21.51 14.30 8.83
N TRP A 88 -21.29 12.98 8.85
CA TRP A 88 -20.67 12.30 9.98
C TRP A 88 -19.16 12.51 10.01
N ASN A 89 -18.56 12.53 11.19
CA ASN A 89 -17.11 12.64 11.33
C ASN A 89 -16.37 11.50 10.60
N PHE A 90 -15.48 11.83 9.67
CA PHE A 90 -14.80 10.84 8.82
C PHE A 90 -14.01 9.82 9.64
N GLY A 91 -13.22 10.27 10.63
CA GLY A 91 -12.39 9.39 11.45
C GLY A 91 -13.22 8.36 12.22
N LEU A 92 -14.34 8.78 12.81
CA LEU A 92 -15.27 7.89 13.51
C LEU A 92 -15.84 6.85 12.56
N VAL A 93 -16.34 7.29 11.40
CA VAL A 93 -16.88 6.37 10.40
C VAL A 93 -15.81 5.40 9.96
N PHE A 94 -14.61 5.88 9.64
CA PHE A 94 -13.51 5.06 9.16
C PHE A 94 -13.15 3.93 10.12
N VAL A 95 -13.16 4.18 11.44
CA VAL A 95 -13.00 3.12 12.45
C VAL A 95 -14.18 2.16 12.46
N LEU A 96 -15.42 2.66 12.46
CA LEU A 96 -16.63 1.83 12.51
C LEU A 96 -16.73 0.89 11.31
N VAL A 97 -16.48 1.39 10.09
CA VAL A 97 -16.58 0.55 8.90
C VAL A 97 -15.49 -0.53 8.86
N ASN A 98 -14.33 -0.29 9.49
CA ASN A 98 -13.25 -1.28 9.58
C ASN A 98 -13.47 -2.33 10.69
N LEU A 99 -14.33 -2.05 11.67
CA LEU A 99 -14.60 -2.92 12.82
C LEU A 99 -14.94 -4.38 12.48
N PRO A 100 -15.85 -4.70 11.53
CA PRO A 100 -16.15 -6.09 11.18
C PRO A 100 -14.93 -6.84 10.62
N PHE A 101 -13.98 -6.13 10.02
CA PHE A 101 -12.78 -6.73 9.43
C PHE A 101 -11.71 -7.04 10.47
N TYR A 102 -11.68 -6.34 11.60
CA TYR A 102 -10.79 -6.69 12.71
C TYR A 102 -11.10 -8.07 13.27
N CYS A 103 -12.37 -8.46 13.35
CA CYS A 103 -12.77 -9.81 13.75
C CYS A 103 -12.20 -10.91 12.83
N VAL A 104 -12.07 -10.62 11.54
CA VAL A 104 -11.44 -11.52 10.55
C VAL A 104 -9.91 -11.46 10.65
N ALA A 105 -9.36 -10.27 10.86
CA ALA A 105 -7.93 -10.03 10.99
C ALA A 105 -7.32 -10.78 12.19
N VAL A 106 -7.96 -10.73 13.37
CA VAL A 106 -7.48 -11.44 14.57
C VAL A 106 -7.31 -12.93 14.29
N ARG A 107 -8.28 -13.54 13.62
CA ARG A 107 -8.26 -14.99 13.32
C ARG A 107 -7.25 -15.38 12.25
N ARG A 108 -6.81 -14.46 11.39
CA ARG A 108 -6.00 -14.79 10.19
C ARG A 108 -4.59 -14.26 10.22
N MET A 109 -4.41 -13.01 10.68
CA MET A 109 -3.12 -12.31 10.74
C MET A 109 -2.58 -12.26 12.18
N GLY A 110 -3.43 -12.51 13.18
CA GLY A 110 -3.07 -12.47 14.59
C GLY A 110 -3.34 -11.12 15.26
N TRP A 111 -3.14 -11.10 16.58
CA TRP A 111 -3.41 -9.93 17.42
C TRP A 111 -2.48 -8.76 17.14
N GLU A 112 -1.20 -9.02 16.90
CA GLU A 112 -0.20 -7.96 16.64
C GLU A 112 -0.58 -7.11 15.42
N PHE A 113 -0.85 -7.75 14.28
CA PHE A 113 -1.27 -7.08 13.05
C PHE A 113 -2.58 -6.30 13.26
N THR A 114 -3.53 -6.89 13.99
CA THR A 114 -4.85 -6.28 14.20
C THR A 114 -4.75 -5.03 15.06
N LEU A 115 -4.01 -5.08 16.16
CA LEU A 115 -3.81 -3.93 17.05
C LEU A 115 -3.07 -2.80 16.33
N LYS A 116 -2.01 -3.12 15.57
CA LYS A 116 -1.30 -2.14 14.72
C LYS A 116 -2.23 -1.51 13.68
N THR A 117 -3.06 -2.30 13.02
CA THR A 117 -4.04 -1.84 12.02
C THR A 117 -5.14 -0.99 12.66
N PHE A 118 -5.64 -1.38 13.83
CA PHE A 118 -6.62 -0.59 14.58
C PHE A 118 -6.05 0.77 14.99
N ALA A 119 -4.83 0.78 15.54
CA ALA A 119 -4.12 2.00 15.89
C ALA A 119 -3.86 2.88 14.66
N ALA A 120 -3.44 2.28 13.54
CA ALA A 120 -3.21 2.97 12.27
C ALA A 120 -4.49 3.63 11.73
N VAL A 121 -5.58 2.88 11.61
CA VAL A 121 -6.88 3.40 11.12
C VAL A 121 -7.40 4.50 12.02
N THR A 122 -7.34 4.31 13.35
CA THR A 122 -7.80 5.30 14.32
C THR A 122 -6.97 6.57 14.26
N ALA A 123 -5.64 6.45 14.32
CA ALA A 123 -4.73 7.60 14.27
C ALA A 123 -4.84 8.33 12.93
N CYS A 124 -4.93 7.59 11.81
CA CYS A 124 -5.06 8.18 10.48
C CYS A 124 -6.39 8.91 10.32
N GLY A 125 -7.50 8.33 10.78
CA GLY A 125 -8.82 8.96 10.75
C GLY A 125 -8.88 10.23 11.60
N VAL A 126 -8.46 10.15 12.86
CA VAL A 126 -8.41 11.30 13.78
C VAL A 126 -7.53 12.42 13.22
N LEU A 127 -6.36 12.07 12.71
CA LEU A 127 -5.43 13.06 12.17
C LEU A 127 -5.99 13.71 10.89
N THR A 128 -6.66 12.93 10.02
CA THR A 128 -7.33 13.46 8.81
C THR A 128 -8.38 14.52 9.16
N ASP A 129 -9.15 14.32 10.24
CA ASP A 129 -10.14 15.29 10.71
C ASP A 129 -9.53 16.52 11.41
N LEU A 130 -8.39 16.34 12.07
CA LEU A 130 -7.70 17.42 12.78
C LEU A 130 -6.88 18.32 11.84
N LEU A 131 -6.33 17.78 10.76
CA LEU A 131 -5.47 18.51 9.82
C LEU A 131 -6.06 19.85 9.34
N PRO A 132 -7.33 19.92 8.90
CA PRO A 132 -7.95 21.17 8.49
C PRO A 132 -8.03 22.23 9.59
N ARG A 133 -7.92 21.85 10.87
CA ARG A 133 -7.90 22.79 12.01
C ARG A 133 -6.50 23.34 12.28
N TRP A 134 -5.45 22.67 11.81
CA TRP A 134 -4.05 23.05 12.03
C TRP A 134 -3.42 23.69 10.79
N ALA A 135 -3.84 23.27 9.61
CA ALA A 135 -3.41 23.80 8.33
C ALA A 135 -4.65 24.18 7.52
N ASP A 136 -4.85 25.48 7.33
CA ASP A 136 -5.96 25.96 6.53
C ASP A 136 -5.64 25.82 5.04
N PHE A 137 -6.53 25.17 4.30
CA PHE A 137 -6.38 24.92 2.88
C PHE A 137 -7.22 25.94 2.13
N ALA A 138 -6.63 27.09 1.82
CA ALA A 138 -7.36 28.23 1.28
C ALA A 138 -8.21 27.87 0.05
N HIS A 139 -7.63 27.26 -0.97
CA HIS A 139 -8.34 26.72 -2.15
C HIS A 139 -7.56 25.53 -2.71
N MET A 140 -8.24 24.40 -2.96
CA MET A 140 -7.66 23.23 -3.62
C MET A 140 -8.43 22.89 -4.89
N ARG A 141 -7.74 22.89 -6.03
CA ARG A 141 -8.32 22.43 -7.30
C ARG A 141 -8.48 20.90 -7.23
N PRO A 142 -9.63 20.33 -7.63
CA PRO A 142 -9.87 18.89 -7.56
C PRO A 142 -8.78 18.04 -8.25
N LEU A 143 -8.23 18.51 -9.37
CA LEU A 143 -7.12 17.84 -10.04
C LEU A 143 -5.86 17.76 -9.15
N TYR A 144 -5.51 18.84 -8.45
CA TYR A 144 -4.38 18.84 -7.53
C TYR A 144 -4.64 17.86 -6.37
N SER A 145 -5.85 17.89 -5.81
CA SER A 145 -6.25 16.95 -4.75
C SER A 145 -6.15 15.50 -5.20
N ALA A 146 -6.56 15.19 -6.42
CA ALA A 146 -6.45 13.85 -6.98
C ALA A 146 -4.99 13.39 -7.13
N LEU A 147 -4.13 14.23 -7.72
CA LEU A 147 -2.74 13.87 -7.97
C LEU A 147 -1.92 13.78 -6.68
N VAL A 148 -1.96 14.83 -5.85
CA VAL A 148 -1.14 14.90 -4.63
C VAL A 148 -1.74 14.03 -3.53
N GLY A 149 -3.05 14.08 -3.33
CA GLY A 149 -3.74 13.21 -2.37
C GLY A 149 -3.54 11.73 -2.73
N GLY A 150 -3.67 11.38 -4.01
CA GLY A 150 -3.45 10.02 -4.51
C GLY A 150 -2.03 9.52 -4.26
N ALA A 151 -1.03 10.36 -4.58
CA ALA A 151 0.36 10.00 -4.39
C ALA A 151 0.72 9.83 -2.91
N LEU A 152 0.32 10.77 -2.04
CA LEU A 152 0.57 10.72 -0.60
C LEU A 152 -0.17 9.56 0.06
N ALA A 153 -1.44 9.34 -0.26
CA ALA A 153 -2.17 8.18 0.25
C ALA A 153 -1.51 6.85 -0.17
N GLY A 154 -1.04 6.76 -1.41
CA GLY A 154 -0.29 5.60 -1.90
C GLY A 154 1.02 5.36 -1.14
N LEU A 155 1.80 6.42 -0.90
CA LEU A 155 3.03 6.34 -0.11
C LEU A 155 2.75 5.95 1.36
N GLY A 156 1.72 6.53 1.97
CA GLY A 156 1.30 6.20 3.32
C GLY A 156 0.89 4.72 3.44
N ILE A 157 0.11 4.21 2.49
CA ILE A 157 -0.23 2.78 2.41
C ILE A 157 1.02 1.91 2.31
N LEU A 158 1.99 2.29 1.47
CA LEU A 158 3.24 1.53 1.33
C LEU A 158 4.04 1.47 2.64
N PHE A 159 4.11 2.58 3.37
CA PHE A 159 4.76 2.60 4.69
C PHE A 159 4.04 1.70 5.68
N TYR A 160 2.70 1.69 5.71
CA TYR A 160 1.96 0.73 6.54
C TYR A 160 2.23 -0.72 6.15
N ILE A 161 2.26 -1.05 4.85
CA ILE A 161 2.56 -2.41 4.38
C ILE A 161 3.94 -2.86 4.88
N ARG A 162 4.96 -1.98 4.83
CA ARG A 162 6.33 -2.28 5.30
C ARG A 162 6.37 -2.63 6.79
N HIS A 163 5.48 -2.05 7.59
CA HIS A 163 5.35 -2.26 9.02
C HIS A 163 4.24 -3.26 9.41
N ARG A 164 3.77 -4.07 8.44
CA ARG A 164 2.70 -5.07 8.64
C ARG A 164 1.44 -4.48 9.27
N ALA A 165 1.00 -3.34 8.76
CA ALA A 165 -0.27 -2.70 9.10
C ALA A 165 -1.09 -2.44 7.84
N SER A 166 -2.39 -2.20 7.99
CA SER A 166 -3.29 -1.86 6.89
C SER A 166 -4.18 -0.67 7.25
N LEU A 167 -4.59 0.09 6.25
CA LEU A 167 -5.61 1.15 6.35
C LEU A 167 -7.01 0.69 5.93
N GLY A 168 -7.18 -0.59 5.58
CA GLY A 168 -8.46 -1.08 5.08
C GLY A 168 -8.70 -2.56 5.33
N GLY A 169 -9.94 -2.87 5.71
CA GLY A 169 -10.42 -4.22 5.95
C GLY A 169 -10.74 -5.05 4.70
N ILE A 170 -11.08 -4.42 3.56
CA ILE A 170 -11.46 -5.14 2.33
C ILE A 170 -10.34 -6.01 1.79
N GLY A 171 -9.08 -5.57 1.85
CA GLY A 171 -7.95 -6.42 1.45
C GLY A 171 -7.85 -7.68 2.32
N ILE A 172 -8.08 -7.54 3.63
CA ILE A 172 -8.10 -8.67 4.59
C ILE A 172 -9.26 -9.61 4.26
N LEU A 173 -10.44 -9.05 3.96
CA LEU A 173 -11.60 -9.84 3.55
C LEU A 173 -11.38 -10.54 2.21
N ALA A 174 -10.77 -9.87 1.24
CA ALA A 174 -10.48 -10.43 -0.07
C ALA A 174 -9.51 -11.61 0.03
N VAL A 175 -8.43 -11.48 0.81
CA VAL A 175 -7.51 -12.59 1.11
C VAL A 175 -8.20 -13.70 1.90
N TYR A 176 -9.09 -13.35 2.83
CA TYR A 176 -9.90 -14.32 3.56
C TYR A 176 -10.78 -15.14 2.60
N LEU A 177 -11.53 -14.49 1.72
CA LEU A 177 -12.38 -15.15 0.72
C LEU A 177 -11.56 -15.97 -0.27
N GLN A 178 -10.37 -15.51 -0.63
CA GLN A 178 -9.46 -16.28 -1.48
C GLN A 178 -9.06 -17.59 -0.82
N ARG A 179 -8.70 -17.57 0.46
CA ARG A 179 -8.29 -18.78 1.18
C ARG A 179 -9.45 -19.71 1.54
N THR A 180 -10.65 -19.17 1.81
CA THR A 180 -11.80 -20.01 2.19
C THR A 180 -12.64 -20.51 1.03
N ARG A 181 -12.80 -19.70 -0.02
CA ARG A 181 -13.74 -19.92 -1.12
C ARG A 181 -13.04 -20.01 -2.49
N GLY A 182 -11.72 -19.83 -2.56
CA GLY A 182 -10.96 -19.86 -3.82
C GLY A 182 -11.19 -18.64 -4.72
N TRP A 183 -11.85 -17.59 -4.23
CA TRP A 183 -12.13 -16.39 -5.03
C TRP A 183 -10.87 -15.56 -5.25
N SER A 184 -10.68 -14.99 -6.43
CA SER A 184 -9.54 -14.08 -6.65
C SER A 184 -9.69 -12.82 -5.78
N ALA A 185 -8.73 -12.57 -4.88
CA ALA A 185 -8.74 -11.39 -4.01
C ALA A 185 -8.82 -10.08 -4.82
N GLY A 186 -8.12 -10.00 -5.95
CA GLY A 186 -8.20 -8.87 -6.87
C GLY A 186 -9.60 -8.66 -7.43
N LYS A 187 -10.32 -9.74 -7.80
CA LYS A 187 -11.72 -9.63 -8.28
C LYS A 187 -12.64 -9.10 -7.18
N VAL A 188 -12.53 -9.61 -5.95
CA VAL A 188 -13.34 -9.15 -4.82
C VAL A 188 -13.13 -7.66 -4.57
N GLN A 189 -11.87 -7.21 -4.58
CA GLN A 189 -11.54 -5.81 -4.38
C GLN A 189 -12.04 -4.94 -5.53
N MET A 190 -11.82 -5.34 -6.79
CA MET A 190 -12.34 -4.61 -7.96
C MET A 190 -13.86 -4.53 -7.98
N SER A 191 -14.56 -5.59 -7.60
CA SER A 191 -16.03 -5.58 -7.49
C SER A 191 -16.50 -4.62 -6.41
N PHE A 192 -15.84 -4.60 -5.25
CA PHE A 192 -16.17 -3.64 -4.20
C PHE A 192 -15.91 -2.21 -4.65
N ASP A 193 -14.74 -1.91 -5.21
CA ASP A 193 -14.38 -0.56 -5.64
C ASP A 193 -15.28 -0.07 -6.78
N THR A 194 -15.67 -0.95 -7.70
CA THR A 194 -16.63 -0.63 -8.77
C THR A 194 -18.00 -0.32 -8.20
N LEU A 195 -18.52 -1.15 -7.28
CA LEU A 195 -19.79 -0.90 -6.62
C LEU A 195 -19.76 0.42 -5.84
N LEU A 196 -18.68 0.67 -5.09
CA LEU A 196 -18.50 1.90 -4.35
C LEU A 196 -18.50 3.12 -5.29
N MET A 197 -17.82 3.04 -6.43
CA MET A 197 -17.80 4.09 -7.44
C MET A 197 -19.19 4.33 -8.05
N CYS A 198 -19.98 3.27 -8.28
CA CYS A 198 -21.37 3.40 -8.71
C CYS A 198 -22.23 4.14 -7.66
N VAL A 199 -22.08 3.79 -6.37
CA VAL A 199 -22.82 4.48 -5.29
C VAL A 199 -22.38 5.94 -5.18
N ALA A 200 -21.12 6.25 -5.46
CA ALA A 200 -20.61 7.61 -5.38
C ALA A 200 -21.25 8.59 -6.35
N PHE A 201 -21.77 8.16 -7.50
CA PHE A 201 -22.53 9.04 -8.41
C PHE A 201 -23.82 9.59 -7.79
N PHE A 202 -24.34 8.98 -6.71
CA PHE A 202 -25.52 9.49 -6.01
C PHE A 202 -25.20 10.55 -4.95
N VAL A 203 -23.92 10.67 -4.54
CA VAL A 203 -23.50 11.57 -3.44
C VAL A 203 -22.56 12.66 -3.95
N LEU A 204 -21.69 12.33 -4.90
CA LEU A 204 -20.67 13.21 -5.47
C LEU A 204 -21.06 13.65 -6.88
N SER A 205 -20.62 14.85 -7.27
CA SER A 205 -20.79 15.31 -8.65
C SER A 205 -20.00 14.44 -9.64
N PRO A 206 -20.44 14.27 -10.90
CA PRO A 206 -19.73 13.45 -11.88
C PRO A 206 -18.26 13.86 -12.08
N SER A 207 -17.94 15.15 -11.96
CA SER A 207 -16.57 15.65 -12.03
C SER A 207 -15.72 15.18 -10.84
N GLN A 208 -16.24 15.22 -9.62
CA GLN A 208 -15.56 14.69 -8.43
C GLN A 208 -15.33 13.18 -8.52
N VAL A 209 -16.28 12.43 -9.07
CA VAL A 209 -16.13 10.99 -9.29
C VAL A 209 -14.99 10.72 -10.29
N MET A 210 -14.91 11.48 -11.38
CA MET A 210 -13.83 11.38 -12.36
C MET A 210 -12.46 11.73 -11.75
N TYR A 211 -12.37 12.80 -10.95
CA TYR A 211 -11.13 13.14 -10.24
C TYR A 211 -10.76 12.11 -9.17
N SER A 212 -11.74 11.51 -8.50
CA SER A 212 -11.52 10.40 -7.55
C SER A 212 -10.93 9.17 -8.27
N ALA A 213 -11.43 8.85 -9.46
CA ALA A 213 -10.86 7.79 -10.30
C ALA A 213 -9.41 8.10 -10.71
N ILE A 214 -9.11 9.34 -11.11
CA ILE A 214 -7.73 9.77 -11.40
C ILE A 214 -6.83 9.60 -10.16
N GLY A 215 -7.29 10.05 -8.99
CA GLY A 215 -6.53 9.90 -7.75
C GLY A 215 -6.30 8.45 -7.35
N ALA A 216 -7.30 7.58 -7.55
CA ALA A 216 -7.17 6.14 -7.34
C ALA A 216 -6.16 5.49 -8.30
N VAL A 217 -6.10 5.95 -9.56
CA VAL A 217 -5.06 5.53 -10.52
C VAL A 217 -3.69 5.97 -10.05
N VAL A 218 -3.51 7.22 -9.64
CA VAL A 218 -2.22 7.71 -9.13
C VAL A 218 -1.76 6.92 -7.90
N LEU A 219 -2.66 6.70 -6.95
CA LEU A 219 -2.40 5.84 -5.79
C LEU A 219 -1.94 4.45 -6.23
N SER A 220 -2.66 3.84 -7.17
CA SER A 220 -2.34 2.52 -7.69
C SER A 220 -1.00 2.48 -8.41
N LEU A 221 -0.63 3.54 -9.14
CA LEU A 221 0.68 3.68 -9.78
C LEU A 221 1.80 3.78 -8.73
N VAL A 222 1.60 4.57 -7.67
CA VAL A 222 2.56 4.64 -6.57
C VAL A 222 2.77 3.27 -5.95
N LEU A 223 1.69 2.54 -5.69
CA LEU A 223 1.81 1.16 -5.22
C LEU A 223 2.52 0.29 -6.26
N MET A 224 2.12 0.29 -7.52
CA MET A 224 2.73 -0.56 -8.56
C MET A 224 4.23 -0.33 -8.72
N PHE A 225 4.69 0.92 -8.73
CA PHE A 225 6.11 1.23 -8.95
C PHE A 225 6.97 0.99 -7.72
N ASN A 226 6.43 1.20 -6.51
CA ASN A 226 7.19 1.12 -5.27
C ASN A 226 7.01 -0.22 -4.54
N HIS A 227 5.87 -0.87 -4.70
CA HIS A 227 5.58 -2.21 -4.20
C HIS A 227 6.02 -3.23 -5.25
N ARG A 228 7.29 -3.64 -5.22
CA ARG A 228 7.80 -4.76 -6.03
C ARG A 228 7.60 -6.09 -5.27
N PRO A 229 6.63 -6.94 -5.65
CA PRO A 229 6.55 -8.28 -5.10
C PRO A 229 7.61 -9.14 -5.82
N GLY A 230 8.71 -9.47 -5.12
CA GLY A 230 9.63 -10.52 -5.60
C GLY A 230 11.13 -10.20 -5.70
N ARG A 231 11.67 -9.14 -5.05
CA ARG A 231 13.13 -8.90 -5.06
C ARG A 231 13.86 -9.26 -3.76
N TYR A 232 13.19 -9.96 -2.84
CA TYR A 232 13.77 -10.53 -1.60
C TYR A 232 13.43 -12.03 -1.43
N MET A 233 13.28 -12.73 -2.56
CA MET A 233 13.36 -14.19 -2.61
C MET A 233 14.54 -14.52 -3.52
N GLY A 234 15.74 -14.50 -2.94
CA GLY A 234 16.98 -15.07 -3.49
C GLY A 234 17.50 -14.51 -4.82
N VAL A 235 18.52 -13.65 -4.75
CA VAL A 235 19.75 -13.83 -5.55
C VAL A 235 20.91 -13.58 -4.60
#